data_AF-A0A146KHS4-F1
#
_entry.id   AF-A0A146KHS4-F1
#
_cell.length_a   1.000
_cell.length_b   1.000
_cell.length_c   1.000
_cell.angle_alpha   90.00
_cell.angle_beta   90.00
_cell.angle_gamma   90.00
#
_symmetry.space_group_name_H-M   'P 1'
#
loop_
_entity.id
_entity.type
_entity.pdbx_description
1 polymer ?
#
loop_
_entity_poly.entity_id
_entity_poly.type
_entity_poly.pdbx_seq_one_letter_code
_entity_poly.pdbx_strand_id
1 'polypeptide(L)'
;RKQKSWTVDEKAAFFECYKVYGKKFKLYMSHLPGRTENQIKCYYHNFVKKMTLQLQKENEEMIAFLEQRINAVQSSLKKNSQK
;
A
#
# COMPACT_ATOMS: atom_id res chain seq x y z
N ARG A 1 4.41 -9.55 23.30
CA ARG A 1 2.92 -9.54 23.27
C ARG A 1 2.47 -10.03 21.90
N LYS A 2 1.77 -11.18 21.79
CA LYS A 2 1.23 -11.68 20.52
C LYS A 2 0.17 -10.70 19.99
N GLN A 3 0.41 -10.06 18.84
CA GLN A 3 -0.67 -9.37 18.13
C GLN A 3 -1.62 -10.44 17.61
N LYS A 4 -2.90 -10.38 18.01
CA LYS A 4 -3.93 -11.27 17.46
C LYS A 4 -4.02 -10.99 15.96
N SER A 5 -3.63 -11.96 15.13
CA SER A 5 -3.69 -11.87 13.67
C SER A 5 -5.09 -11.41 13.25
N TRP A 6 -5.17 -10.42 12.37
CA TRP A 6 -6.44 -9.94 11.82
C TRP A 6 -7.05 -11.01 10.91
N THR A 7 -8.26 -11.46 11.22
CA THR A 7 -8.98 -12.46 10.42
C THR A 7 -9.52 -11.83 9.13
N VAL A 8 -9.93 -12.66 8.18
CA VAL A 8 -10.52 -12.17 6.91
C VAL A 8 -11.79 -11.36 7.17
N ASP A 9 -12.65 -11.82 8.09
CA ASP A 9 -13.89 -11.14 8.44
C ASP A 9 -13.63 -9.77 9.10
N GLU A 10 -12.65 -9.70 10.01
CA GLU A 10 -12.28 -8.43 10.65
C GLU A 10 -11.70 -7.43 9.62
N LYS A 11 -10.96 -7.92 8.62
CA LYS A 11 -10.46 -7.08 7.53
C LYS A 11 -11.61 -6.57 6.66
N ALA A 12 -12.55 -7.44 6.29
CA ALA A 12 -13.72 -7.05 5.50
C ALA A 12 -14.56 -5.99 6.22
N ALA A 13 -14.88 -6.22 7.50
CA ALA A 13 -15.60 -5.26 8.33
C ALA A 13 -14.84 -3.94 8.48
N PHE A 14 -13.51 -3.96 8.60
CA PHE A 14 -12.68 -2.75 8.60
C PHE A 14 -12.84 -1.96 7.29
N PHE A 15 -12.81 -2.62 6.13
CA PHE A 15 -12.96 -1.96 4.83
C PHE A 15 -14.34 -1.35 4.65
N GLU A 16 -15.41 -2.07 5.01
CA GLU A 16 -16.77 -1.55 4.96
C GLU A 16 -16.93 -0.32 5.87
N CYS A 17 -16.42 -0.40 7.11
CA CYS A 17 -16.42 0.74 8.02
C CYS A 17 -15.60 1.91 7.47
N TYR A 18 -14.51 1.66 6.76
CA TYR A 18 -13.70 2.71 6.12
C TYR A 18 -14.38 3.39 4.96
N LYS A 19 -15.10 2.61 4.14
CA LYS A 19 -15.91 3.13 3.05
C LYS A 19 -17.04 4.02 3.55
N VAL A 20 -17.67 3.67 4.68
CA VAL A 20 -18.82 4.40 5.23
C VAL A 20 -18.40 5.56 6.14
N TYR A 21 -17.45 5.35 7.06
CA TYR A 21 -17.14 6.28 8.15
C TYR A 21 -15.77 6.97 8.03
N GLY A 22 -14.88 6.52 7.14
CA GLY A 22 -13.52 7.04 7.03
C GLY A 22 -12.72 6.89 8.33
N LYS A 23 -11.88 7.85 8.71
CA LYS A 23 -10.98 7.76 9.88
C LYS A 23 -11.68 7.86 11.26
N LYS A 24 -12.99 7.63 11.34
CA LYS A 24 -13.77 7.69 12.59
C LYS A 24 -13.68 6.36 13.36
N PHE A 25 -12.48 6.00 13.83
CA PHE A 25 -12.19 4.69 14.43
C PHE A 25 -13.02 4.32 15.66
N LYS A 26 -13.57 5.30 16.39
CA LYS A 26 -14.50 5.03 17.50
C LYS A 26 -15.76 4.28 17.04
N LEU A 27 -16.27 4.58 15.85
CA LEU A 27 -17.46 3.93 15.30
C LEU A 27 -17.20 2.47 14.92
N TYR A 28 -15.95 2.15 14.56
CA TYR A 28 -15.56 0.82 14.13
C TYR A 28 -15.60 -0.19 15.28
N MET A 29 -15.41 0.27 16.52
CA MET A 29 -15.51 -0.60 17.69
C MET A 29 -16.89 -1.26 17.82
N SER A 30 -17.93 -0.64 17.29
CA SER A 30 -19.29 -1.20 17.26
C SER A 30 -19.42 -2.34 16.24
N HIS A 31 -18.62 -2.32 15.18
CA HIS A 31 -18.63 -3.32 14.11
C HIS A 31 -17.53 -4.38 14.26
N LEU A 32 -16.51 -4.12 15.10
CA LEU A 32 -15.39 -5.02 15.38
C LEU A 32 -15.35 -5.35 16.88
N PRO A 33 -16.29 -6.20 17.38
CA PRO A 33 -16.30 -6.59 18.79
C PRO A 33 -15.00 -7.31 19.15
N GLY A 34 -14.31 -6.82 20.18
CA GLY A 34 -13.01 -7.36 20.62
C GLY A 34 -11.78 -6.69 19.99
N ARG A 35 -11.96 -5.68 19.14
CA ARG A 35 -10.88 -4.78 18.71
C ARG A 35 -11.06 -3.40 19.34
N THR A 36 -9.99 -2.87 19.93
CA THR A 36 -9.99 -1.51 20.52
C THR A 36 -9.61 -0.46 19.48
N GLU A 37 -9.98 0.80 19.71
CA GLU A 37 -9.63 1.94 18.83
C GLU A 37 -8.12 1.96 18.50
N ASN A 38 -7.26 1.69 19.49
CA ASN A 38 -5.81 1.64 19.28
C ASN A 38 -5.38 0.50 18.35
N GLN A 39 -5.99 -0.67 18.46
CA GLN A 39 -5.68 -1.79 17.56
C GLN A 39 -6.10 -1.48 16.12
N ILE A 40 -7.23 -0.79 15.95
CA ILE A 40 -7.76 -0.36 14.65
C ILE A 40 -6.85 0.71 14.03
N LYS A 41 -6.41 1.70 14.81
CA LYS A 41 -5.42 2.71 14.38
C LYS A 41 -4.09 2.06 13.98
N CYS A 42 -3.57 1.15 14.80
CA CYS A 42 -2.34 0.42 14.47
C CYS A 42 -2.49 -0.41 13.19
N TYR A 43 -3.63 -1.07 13.00
CA TYR A 43 -3.91 -1.80 11.76
C TYR A 43 -3.95 -0.86 10.55
N TYR A 44 -4.63 0.28 10.64
CA TYR A 44 -4.65 1.29 9.59
C TYR A 44 -3.26 1.82 9.27
N HIS A 45 -2.44 2.17 10.27
CA HIS A 45 -1.07 2.64 10.04
C HIS A 45 -0.19 1.59 9.37
N ASN A 46 -0.28 0.33 9.79
CA ASN A 46 0.45 -0.76 9.15
C ASN A 46 -0.07 -1.04 7.74
N PHE A 47 -1.37 -0.96 7.52
CA PHE A 47 -2.00 -1.12 6.21
C PHE A 47 -1.55 -0.02 5.24
N VAL A 48 -1.62 1.25 5.66
CA VAL A 48 -1.14 2.38 4.86
C VAL A 48 0.36 2.27 4.61
N LYS A 49 1.18 2.00 5.64
CA LYS A 49 2.63 1.83 5.47
C LYS A 49 2.94 0.70 4.48
N LYS A 50 2.25 -0.43 4.58
CA LYS A 50 2.43 -1.55 3.64
C LYS A 50 2.03 -1.14 2.22
N MET A 51 0.89 -0.47 2.06
CA MET A 51 0.41 -0.04 0.75
C MET A 51 1.32 1.03 0.14
N THR A 52 1.77 2.02 0.92
CA THR A 52 2.73 3.04 0.47
C THR A 52 4.08 2.44 0.10
N LEU A 53 4.62 1.53 0.91
CA LEU A 53 5.88 0.85 0.58
C LEU A 53 5.74 -0.05 -0.66
N GLN A 54 4.59 -0.70 -0.84
CA GLN A 54 4.33 -1.53 -2.02
C GLN A 54 4.19 -0.67 -3.28
N LEU A 55 3.45 0.44 -3.21
CA LEU A 55 3.35 1.42 -4.29
C LEU A 55 4.71 2.06 -4.61
N GLN A 56 5.55 2.34 -3.60
CA GLN A 56 6.90 2.84 -3.80
C GLN A 56 7.78 1.83 -4.55
N LYS A 57 7.74 0.55 -4.14
CA LYS A 57 8.47 -0.53 -4.83
C LYS A 57 8.00 -0.73 -6.27
N GLU A 58 6.68 -0.80 -6.48
CA GLU A 58 6.11 -0.92 -7.83
C GLU A 58 6.49 0.29 -8.70
N ASN A 59 6.49 1.50 -8.13
CA ASN A 59 6.91 2.70 -8.83
C ASN A 59 8.43 2.72 -9.13
N GLU A 60 9.27 2.26 -8.20
CA GLU A 60 10.72 2.12 -8.39
C GLU A 60 11.06 1.09 -9.47
N GLU A 61 10.39 -0.07 -9.48
CA GLU A 61 10.54 -1.10 -10.51
C GLU A 61 10.13 -0.57 -11.89
N MET A 62 9.04 0.18 -11.95
CA MET A 62 8.57 0.80 -13.20
C MET A 62 9.51 1.92 -13.67
N ILE A 63 10.04 2.76 -12.78
CA ILE A 63 11.03 3.79 -13.11
C ILE A 63 12.32 3.13 -13.63
N ALA A 64 12.83 2.10 -12.95
CA ALA A 64 14.03 1.38 -13.36
C ALA A 64 13.86 0.74 -14.76
N PHE A 65 12.68 0.18 -15.05
CA PHE A 65 12.36 -0.35 -16.38
C PHE A 65 12.34 0.74 -17.47
N LEU A 66 11.75 1.90 -17.16
CA LEU A 66 11.71 3.04 -18.09
C LEU A 66 13.11 3.60 -18.36
N GLU A 67 13.94 3.73 -17.33
CA GLU A 67 15.34 4.18 -17.45
C GLU A 67 16.15 3.24 -18.34
N GLN A 68 15.99 1.92 -18.17
CA GLN A 68 16.67 0.93 -18.99
C GLN A 68 16.29 1.06 -20.48
N ARG A 69 15.00 1.29 -20.77
CA ARG A 69 14.50 1.51 -22.14
C ARG A 69 15.00 2.81 -22.75
N ILE A 70 14.99 3.91 -21.98
CA ILE A 70 15.50 5.21 -22.44
C ILE A 70 16.98 5.09 -22.79
N ASN A 71 17.78 4.47 -21.91
CA ASN A 71 19.21 4.24 -22.15
C ASN A 71 19.46 3.36 -23.38
N ALA A 72 18.66 2.32 -23.60
CA ALA A 72 18.75 1.47 -24.79
C ALA A 72 18.46 2.26 -26.08
N VAL A 73 17.40 3.05 -26.13
CA VAL A 73 17.06 3.90 -27.28
C VAL A 73 18.13 4.97 -27.52
N GLN A 74 18.62 5.65 -26.48
CA GLN A 74 19.68 6.64 -26.62
C GLN A 74 20.99 6.03 -27.10
N SER A 75 21.35 4.82 -26.65
CA SER A 75 22.53 4.10 -27.13
C SER A 75 22.40 3.70 -28.61
N SER A 76 21.18 3.45 -29.07
CA SER A 76 20.85 3.12 -30.47
C SER A 76 20.98 4.34 -31.37
N LEU A 77 20.53 5.51 -30.89
CA LEU A 77 20.63 6.79 -31.61
C LEU A 77 22.08 7.30 -31.69
N LYS A 78 22.87 7.17 -30.61
CA LYS A 78 24.29 7.56 -30.62
C LYS A 78 25.14 6.74 -31.59
N LYS A 79 24.78 5.47 -31.87
CA LYS A 79 25.49 4.60 -32.83
C LYS A 79 25.23 4.94 -34.30
N ASN A 80 24.15 5.65 -34.61
CA ASN A 80 23.76 5.98 -35.98
C ASN A 80 24.27 7.36 -36.44
N SER A 81 24.89 8.14 -35.54
CA SER A 81 25.45 9.47 -35.84
C SER A 81 26.97 9.47 -36.04
N GLN A 82 27.62 8.30 -36.03
CA GLN A 82 29.06 8.12 -36.33
C GLN A 82 29.30 7.39 -37.66
N LYS A 83 28.34 7.40 -38.58
CA LYS A 83 28.51 6.86 -39.93
C LYS A 83 28.33 7.94 -40.99
#